data_AF-A0AAV0XV70-F1
#
_entry.id   AF-A0AAV0XV70-F1
#
_cell.length_a   1.000
_cell.length_b   1.000
_cell.length_c   1.000
_cell.angle_alpha   90.00
_cell.angle_beta   90.00
_cell.angle_gamma   90.00
#
_symmetry.space_group_name_H-M   'P 1'
#
loop_
_entity.id
_entity.type
_entity.pdbx_description
1 polymer ?
#
loop_
_entity_poly.entity_id
_entity_poly.type
_entity_poly.pdbx_seq_one_letter_code
_entity_poly.pdbx_strand_id
1 'polypeptide(L)'
;MHCDEPDDTVEHTLFNCPFWAEDRREMEQCVGRPLQPNDVPDIILGPEQELLPDAASRRRRIEAMAEGLRLAFGRMVEAILGRKEDAERVRQARLF
;
A
#
# COMPACT_ATOMS: atom_id res chain seq x y z
N MET A 1 -2.61 18.99 1.67
CA MET A 1 -2.58 19.41 0.25
C MET A 1 -3.88 18.92 -0.37
N HIS A 2 -4.70 19.80 -0.98
CA HIS A 2 -5.88 19.35 -1.73
C HIS A 2 -5.45 18.78 -3.07
N CYS A 3 -6.11 17.71 -3.52
CA CYS A 3 -5.86 17.10 -4.82
C CYS A 3 -7.00 17.46 -5.77
N ASP A 4 -6.66 18.00 -6.93
CA ASP A 4 -7.61 18.44 -7.97
C ASP A 4 -7.78 17.41 -9.09
N GLU A 5 -7.29 16.18 -8.90
CA GLU A 5 -7.49 15.08 -9.85
C GLU A 5 -8.99 14.82 -10.04
N PRO A 6 -9.53 14.95 -11.27
CA PRO A 6 -10.94 14.74 -11.53
C PRO A 6 -11.35 13.27 -11.46
N ASP A 7 -10.41 12.36 -11.75
CA ASP A 7 -10.67 10.94 -11.82
C ASP A 7 -10.39 10.25 -10.48
N ASP A 8 -11.45 9.66 -9.91
CA ASP A 8 -11.37 8.96 -8.63
C ASP A 8 -10.82 7.53 -8.76
N THR A 9 -9.59 7.40 -9.27
CA THR A 9 -8.96 6.10 -9.48
C THR A 9 -8.29 5.57 -8.21
N VAL A 10 -8.27 4.25 -8.06
CA VAL A 10 -7.52 3.57 -7.00
C VAL A 10 -6.03 3.86 -7.12
N GLU A 11 -5.51 3.86 -8.35
CA GLU A 11 -4.10 4.15 -8.61
C GLU A 11 -3.71 5.55 -8.12
N HIS A 12 -4.50 6.56 -8.50
CA HIS A 12 -4.25 7.91 -8.02
C HIS A 12 -4.35 7.97 -6.49
N THR A 13 -5.42 7.41 -5.92
CA THR A 13 -5.65 7.42 -4.46
C THR A 13 -4.47 6.80 -3.69
N LEU A 14 -4.02 5.62 -4.12
CA LEU A 14 -3.03 4.84 -3.37
C LEU A 14 -1.58 5.22 -3.67
N PHE A 15 -1.25 5.77 -4.84
CA PHE A 15 0.15 5.98 -5.23
C PHE A 15 0.49 7.44 -5.56
N ASN A 16 -0.43 8.22 -6.13
CA ASN A 16 -0.10 9.54 -6.68
C ASN A 16 -0.60 10.71 -5.82
N CYS A 17 -1.72 10.53 -5.14
CA CYS A 17 -2.40 11.60 -4.41
C CYS A 17 -1.51 12.15 -3.29
N PRO A 18 -1.22 13.46 -3.27
CA PRO A 18 -0.36 14.06 -2.26
C PRO A 18 -1.04 14.16 -0.89
N PHE A 19 -2.38 14.09 -0.83
CA PHE A 19 -3.12 14.09 0.43
C PHE A 19 -2.77 12.87 1.30
N TRP A 20 -2.49 11.72 0.68
CA TRP A 20 -2.20 10.44 1.35
C TRP A 20 -0.70 10.15 1.48
N ALA A 21 0.17 11.14 1.26
CA ALA A 21 1.63 10.94 1.27
C ALA A 21 2.16 10.45 2.64
N GLU A 22 1.63 10.98 3.74
CA GLU A 22 2.01 10.55 5.10
C GLU A 22 1.67 9.07 5.35
N ASP A 23 0.56 8.59 4.80
CA ASP A 23 0.09 7.22 5.02
C ASP A 23 0.88 6.20 4.20
N ARG A 24 1.38 6.60 3.03
CA ARG A 24 2.34 5.80 2.26
C ARG A 24 3.70 5.68 2.93
N ARG A 25 4.04 6.59 3.85
CA ARG A 25 5.41 6.78 4.34
C ARG A 25 6.01 5.52 4.98
N GLU A 26 5.22 4.77 5.75
CA GLU A 26 5.68 3.49 6.32
C GLU A 26 6.08 2.51 5.22
N MET A 27 5.23 2.38 4.20
CA MET A 27 5.46 1.46 3.10
C MET A 27 6.66 1.87 2.23
N GLU A 28 6.79 3.16 1.93
CA GLU A 28 7.94 3.71 1.18
C GLU A 28 9.26 3.52 1.93
N GLN A 29 9.24 3.56 3.27
CA GLN A 29 10.42 3.22 4.09
C GLN A 29 10.76 1.74 4.02
N CYS A 30 9.76 0.84 4.00
CA CYS A 30 9.98 -0.59 3.84
C CYS A 30 10.57 -0.94 2.46
N VAL A 31 10.10 -0.29 1.40
CA VAL A 31 10.58 -0.50 0.03
C VAL A 31 11.90 0.24 -0.22
N GLY A 32 12.17 1.33 0.51
CA GLY A 32 13.36 2.17 0.37
C GLY A 32 13.31 3.15 -0.80
N ARG A 33 12.15 3.29 -1.44
CA ARG A 33 11.87 4.22 -2.54
C ARG A 33 10.37 4.53 -2.59
N PRO A 34 9.94 5.54 -3.36
CA PRO A 34 8.52 5.79 -3.60
C PRO A 34 7.81 4.52 -4.11
N LEU A 35 6.63 4.28 -3.55
CA LEU A 35 5.79 3.15 -3.89
C LEU A 35 5.17 3.35 -5.27
N GLN A 36 5.14 2.31 -6.08
CA GLN A 36 4.64 2.32 -7.45
C GLN A 36 3.61 1.20 -7.66
N PRO A 37 2.66 1.35 -8.60
CA PRO A 37 1.68 0.29 -8.90
C PRO A 37 2.34 -1.05 -9.27
N ASN A 38 3.49 -1.00 -9.93
CA ASN A 38 4.24 -2.19 -10.34
C ASN A 38 4.86 -2.97 -9.17
N ASP A 39 4.86 -2.42 -7.95
CA ASP A 39 5.36 -3.11 -6.77
C ASP A 39 4.33 -4.10 -6.20
N VAL A 40 3.04 -3.90 -6.52
CA VAL A 40 1.93 -4.64 -5.92
C VAL A 40 2.02 -6.15 -6.15
N PRO A 41 2.35 -6.66 -7.36
CA PRO A 41 2.49 -8.10 -7.56
C PRO A 41 3.56 -8.72 -6.65
N ASP A 42 4.75 -8.11 -6.58
CA ASP A 42 5.86 -8.61 -5.77
C ASP A 42 5.55 -8.54 -4.28
N ILE A 43 4.86 -7.47 -3.86
CA ILE A 43 4.38 -7.33 -2.48
C ILE A 43 3.41 -8.47 -2.17
N ILE A 44 2.34 -8.64 -2.94
CA ILE A 44 1.25 -9.59 -2.62
C ILE A 44 1.70 -11.05 -2.76
N LEU A 45 2.43 -11.37 -3.82
CA LEU A 45 2.85 -12.74 -4.11
C LEU A 45 4.04 -13.15 -3.26
N GLY A 46 4.89 -12.19 -2.88
CA GLY A 46 6.13 -12.46 -2.16
C GLY A 46 7.20 -13.09 -3.07
N PRO A 47 8.30 -13.60 -2.49
CA PRO A 47 9.43 -14.13 -3.23
C PRO A 47 9.07 -15.42 -3.98
N GLU A 48 9.62 -15.58 -5.19
CA GLU A 48 9.52 -16.83 -5.95
C GLU A 48 10.14 -17.99 -5.16
N GLN A 49 9.39 -19.08 -5.01
CA GLN A 49 9.79 -20.20 -4.17
C GLN A 49 11.04 -20.90 -4.72
N GLU A 50 11.21 -20.94 -6.03
CA GLU A 50 12.37 -21.54 -6.70
C GLU A 50 13.67 -20.76 -6.46
N LEU A 51 13.56 -19.47 -6.12
CA LEU A 51 14.71 -18.60 -5.86
C LEU A 51 15.10 -18.56 -4.37
N LEU A 52 14.33 -19.21 -3.49
CA LEU A 52 14.58 -19.19 -2.06
C LEU A 52 15.80 -20.05 -1.68
N PRO A 53 16.69 -19.56 -0.80
CA PRO A 53 17.84 -20.33 -0.35
C PRO A 53 17.46 -21.65 0.33
N ASP A 54 18.23 -22.72 0.11
CA ASP A 54 18.02 -24.02 0.78
C ASP A 54 18.19 -23.96 2.31
N ALA A 55 19.00 -23.02 2.78
CA ALA A 55 19.20 -22.82 4.20
C ALA A 55 17.90 -22.34 4.88
N ALA A 56 17.26 -23.22 5.65
CA ALA A 56 15.98 -22.98 6.30
C ALA A 56 15.92 -21.71 7.18
N SER A 57 17.03 -21.29 7.78
CA SER A 57 17.09 -20.04 8.56
C SER A 57 17.05 -18.80 7.65
N ARG A 58 17.70 -18.84 6.49
CA ARG A 58 17.68 -17.75 5.50
C ARG A 58 16.32 -17.69 4.81
N ARG A 59 15.76 -18.83 4.40
CA ARG A 59 14.41 -18.93 3.82
C ARG A 59 13.36 -18.29 4.72
N ARG A 60 13.28 -18.72 5.98
CA ARG A 60 12.32 -18.16 6.96
C ARG A 60 12.46 -16.66 7.16
N ARG A 61 13.69 -16.13 7.13
CA ARG A 61 13.91 -14.68 7.26
C ARG A 61 13.35 -13.91 6.07
N ILE A 62 13.55 -14.41 4.85
CA ILE A 62 13.04 -13.78 3.63
C ILE A 62 11.51 -13.83 3.62
N GLU A 63 10.93 -14.98 3.93
CA GLU A 63 9.46 -15.15 4.03
C GLU A 63 8.85 -14.23 5.08
N ALA A 64 9.47 -14.12 6.27
CA ALA A 64 9.00 -13.23 7.32
C ALA A 64 9.06 -11.75 6.92
N MET A 65 10.10 -11.34 6.18
CA MET A 65 10.19 -9.98 5.63
C MET A 65 9.10 -9.73 4.58
N ALA A 66 8.84 -10.68 3.68
CA ALA A 66 7.80 -10.58 2.68
C ALA A 66 6.40 -10.53 3.31
N GLU A 67 6.14 -11.31 4.35
CA GLU A 67 4.92 -11.21 5.15
C GLU A 67 4.79 -9.84 5.81
N GLY A 68 5.86 -9.33 6.41
CA GLY A 68 5.86 -7.99 7.01
C GLY A 68 5.51 -6.89 5.99
N LEU A 69 6.05 -6.98 4.77
CA LEU A 69 5.76 -6.07 3.68
C LEU A 69 4.30 -6.15 3.22
N ARG A 70 3.75 -7.38 3.10
CA ARG A 70 2.33 -7.60 2.77
C ARG A 70 1.39 -6.99 3.79
N LEU A 71 1.65 -7.23 5.07
CA LEU A 71 0.84 -6.69 6.16
C LEU A 71 0.93 -5.16 6.22
N ALA A 72 2.12 -4.58 6.00
CA ALA A 72 2.27 -3.13 5.93
C ALA A 72 1.47 -2.51 4.77
N PHE A 73 1.52 -3.14 3.58
CA PHE A 73 0.74 -2.71 2.44
C PHE A 73 -0.77 -2.79 2.70
N GLY A 74 -1.24 -3.88 3.31
CA GLY A 74 -2.65 -4.03 3.70
C GLY A 74 -3.12 -2.92 4.64
N ARG A 75 -2.35 -2.63 5.70
CA ARG A 75 -2.66 -1.53 6.64
C ARG A 75 -2.73 -0.17 5.94
N MET A 76 -1.80 0.10 5.03
CA MET A 76 -1.78 1.34 4.26
C MET A 76 -3.05 1.49 3.41
N VAL A 77 -3.43 0.43 2.67
CA VAL A 77 -4.62 0.43 1.83
C VAL A 77 -5.89 0.64 2.66
N GLU A 78 -6.03 -0.08 3.76
CA GLU A 78 -7.17 0.06 4.68
C GLU A 78 -7.26 1.47 5.27
N ALA A 79 -6.14 2.06 5.70
CA ALA A 79 -6.11 3.40 6.27
C ALA A 79 -6.51 4.49 5.26
N ILE A 80 -6.02 4.39 4.01
CA ILE A 80 -6.31 5.35 2.96
C ILE A 80 -7.76 5.20 2.49
N LEU A 81 -8.17 4.00 2.07
CA LEU A 81 -9.50 3.77 1.53
C LEU A 81 -10.59 3.94 2.60
N GLY A 82 -10.34 3.50 3.84
CA GLY A 82 -11.28 3.68 4.94
C GLY A 82 -11.55 5.16 5.25
N ARG A 83 -10.51 5.98 5.37
CA ARG A 83 -10.71 7.43 5.61
C ARG A 83 -11.33 8.14 4.41
N LYS A 84 -11.01 7.70 3.20
CA LYS A 84 -11.67 8.22 1.99
C LYS A 84 -13.16 7.90 2.00
N GLU A 85 -13.53 6.66 2.32
CA GLU A 85 -14.92 6.23 2.43
C GLU A 85 -15.68 7.01 3.52
N ASP A 86 -15.07 7.21 4.69
CA ASP A 86 -15.66 8.01 5.77
C ASP A 86 -15.91 9.46 5.33
N ALA A 87 -14.95 10.07 4.63
CA ALA A 87 -15.10 11.42 4.11
C ALA A 87 -16.21 11.52 3.06
N GLU A 88 -16.33 10.52 2.18
CA GLU A 88 -17.40 10.46 1.18
C GLU A 88 -18.76 10.23 1.81
N ARG A 89 -18.86 9.39 2.85
CA ARG A 89 -20.10 9.19 3.62
C ARG A 89 -20.59 10.48 4.27
N VAL A 90 -19.68 11.28 4.83
CA VAL A 90 -20.00 12.62 5.38
C VAL A 90 -20.43 13.58 4.29
N ARG A 91 -19.79 13.55 3.11
CA ARG A 91 -20.19 14.38 1.96
C ARG A 91 -21.60 14.04 1.51
N GLN A 92 -21.91 12.77 1.33
CA GLN A 92 -23.23 12.30 0.89
C GLN A 92 -24.31 12.64 1.90
N ALA A 93 -24.06 12.46 3.20
CA ALA A 93 -25.01 12.83 4.26
C ALA A 93 -25.35 14.33 4.31
N ARG A 94 -24.53 15.21 3.71
CA ARG A 94 -24.80 16.66 3.59
C ARG A 94 -25.59 17.02 2.33
N LEU A 95 -25.73 16.09 1.39
CA LEU A 95 -26.48 16.27 0.14
C LEU A 95 -27.96 15.83 0.27
N PHE A 96 -28.31 15.23 1.41
CA PHE A 96 -29.67 14.87 1.82
C PHE A 96 -30.10 15.71 3.03
#